data_AF-X1R6A3-F1
#
_entry.id   AF-X1R6A3-F1
#
_cell.length_a   1.000
_cell.length_b   1.000
_cell.length_c   1.000
_cell.angle_alpha   90.00
_cell.angle_beta   90.00
_cell.angle_gamma   90.00
#
_symmetry.space_group_name_H-M   'P 1'
#
loop_
_entity.id
_entity.type
_entity.pdbx_description
1 polymer ?
#
loop_
_entity_poly.entity_id
_entity_poly.type
_entity_poly.pdbx_seq_one_letter_code
_entity_poly.pdbx_strand_id
1 'polypeptide(L)'
;MNPEQIIEDIEAAVKHRCVSNSATWYLIFYHDRICCVPPSSQVPPEIILGQFTEDQASNGFATTDWNGLKEYAIRFFKELYK
;
A
#
# COMPACT_ATOMS: atom_id res chain seq x y z
N MET A 1 9.48 -7.34 -10.87
CA MET A 1 8.78 -7.96 -9.73
C MET A 1 7.57 -8.72 -10.26
N ASN A 2 7.30 -9.96 -9.83
CA ASN A 2 6.08 -10.67 -10.26
C ASN A 2 4.87 -10.23 -9.41
N PRO A 3 3.62 -10.45 -9.86
CA PRO A 3 2.43 -10.04 -9.11
C PRO A 3 2.34 -10.65 -7.70
N GLU A 4 2.84 -11.86 -7.50
CA GLU A 4 2.85 -12.55 -6.21
C GLU A 4 3.76 -11.84 -5.20
N GLN A 5 4.98 -11.46 -5.61
CA GLN A 5 5.90 -10.70 -4.76
C GLN A 5 5.33 -9.33 -4.40
N ILE A 6 4.64 -8.65 -5.33
CA ILE A 6 3.98 -7.37 -5.04
C ILE A 6 2.94 -7.55 -3.92
N ILE A 7 2.15 -8.62 -3.99
CA ILE A 7 1.13 -8.91 -2.98
C ILE A 7 1.78 -9.19 -1.62
N GLU A 8 2.83 -10.01 -1.58
CA GLU A 8 3.57 -10.33 -0.36
C GLU A 8 4.20 -9.08 0.27
N ASP A 9 4.78 -8.20 -0.55
CA ASP A 9 5.41 -6.96 -0.10
C ASP A 9 4.36 -5.98 0.46
N ILE A 10 3.16 -5.92 -0.12
CA ILE A 10 2.03 -5.15 0.43
C ILE A 10 1.60 -5.70 1.78
N GLU A 11 1.44 -7.03 1.88
CA GLU A 11 1.06 -7.71 3.11
C GLU A 11 2.07 -7.45 4.23
N ALA A 12 3.35 -7.56 3.92
CA ALA A 12 4.45 -7.25 4.81
C ALA A 12 4.43 -5.78 5.23
N ALA A 13 4.28 -4.85 4.28
CA ALA A 13 4.28 -3.41 4.57
C ALA A 13 3.13 -3.00 5.51
N VAL A 14 1.92 -3.54 5.29
CA VAL A 14 0.75 -3.27 6.14
C VAL A 14 0.93 -3.87 7.53
N LYS A 15 1.47 -5.09 7.62
CA LYS A 15 1.71 -5.80 8.89
C LYS A 15 2.81 -5.16 9.73
N HIS A 16 3.88 -4.68 9.09
CA HIS A 16 5.06 -4.11 9.75
C HIS A 16 5.03 -2.58 9.83
N ARG A 17 3.90 -1.95 9.47
CA ARG A 17 3.73 -0.50 9.65
C ARG A 17 3.90 -0.11 11.12
N CYS A 18 4.36 1.12 11.36
CA CYS A 18 4.32 1.68 12.70
C CYS A 18 2.87 1.96 13.09
N VAL A 19 2.41 1.48 14.24
CA VAL A 19 1.07 1.80 14.73
C VAL A 19 1.03 3.27 15.13
N SER A 20 0.12 4.03 14.53
CA SER A 20 -0.05 5.46 14.78
C SER A 20 -1.54 5.82 14.78
N ASN A 21 -1.91 6.92 15.44
CA ASN A 21 -3.27 7.47 15.43
C ASN A 21 -3.64 8.13 14.09
N SER A 22 -2.93 7.81 13.00
CA SER A 22 -3.22 8.33 11.67
C SER A 22 -4.50 7.68 11.15
N ALA A 23 -5.49 8.50 10.82
CA ALA A 23 -6.76 8.00 10.29
C ALA A 23 -6.62 7.29 8.94
N THR A 24 -5.53 7.56 8.20
CA THR A 24 -5.24 6.99 6.89
C THR A 24 -3.77 6.65 6.80
N TRP A 25 -3.44 5.67 5.97
CA TRP A 25 -2.11 5.26 5.55
C TRP A 25 -2.06 5.24 4.04
N TYR A 26 -0.93 5.65 3.49
CA TYR A 26 -0.63 5.50 2.08
C TYR A 26 0.34 4.35 1.87
N LEU A 27 -0.03 3.45 0.98
CA LEU A 27 0.87 2.47 0.40
C LEU A 27 1.67 3.20 -0.69
N ILE A 28 2.99 3.18 -0.63
CA ILE A 28 3.85 3.85 -1.60
C ILE A 28 4.91 2.91 -2.16
N PHE A 29 5.37 3.18 -3.37
CA PHE A 29 6.59 2.58 -3.90
C PHE A 29 7.76 3.55 -3.77
N TYR A 30 8.79 3.18 -3.01
CA TYR A 30 9.94 4.03 -2.77
C TYR A 30 11.22 3.20 -2.57
N HIS A 31 12.31 3.57 -3.25
CA HIS A 31 13.59 2.84 -3.25
C HIS A 31 13.44 1.33 -3.46
N ASP A 32 12.74 0.95 -4.52
CA ASP A 32 12.50 -0.45 -4.89
C ASP A 32 11.74 -1.28 -3.83
N ARG A 33 11.01 -0.63 -2.93
CA ARG A 33 10.21 -1.30 -1.88
C ARG A 33 8.83 -0.69 -1.73
N ILE A 34 7.89 -1.54 -1.31
CA ILE A 34 6.56 -1.12 -0.88
C ILE A 34 6.62 -0.73 0.59
N CYS A 35 6.10 0.44 0.94
CA CYS A 35 6.11 0.97 2.30
C CYS A 35 4.76 1.58 2.64
N CYS A 36 4.44 1.62 3.94
CA CYS A 36 3.30 2.37 4.45
C CYS A 36 3.79 3.64 5.12
N VAL A 37 3.22 4.79 4.72
CA VAL A 37 3.53 6.09 5.32
C VAL A 37 2.23 6.78 5.76
N PRO A 38 2.25 7.56 6.85
CA PRO A 38 1.10 8.38 7.21
C PRO A 38 0.91 9.50 6.17
N PRO A 39 -0.30 10.07 6.07
CA PRO A 39 -0.58 11.19 5.20
C PRO A 39 0.31 12.38 5.57
N SER A 40 1.10 12.83 4.60
CA SER A 40 1.89 14.04 4.71
C SER A 40 1.90 14.75 3.36
N SER A 41 2.06 16.07 3.37
CA SER A 41 2.20 16.88 2.16
C SER A 41 3.47 16.58 1.34
N GLN A 42 4.34 15.70 1.86
CA GLN A 42 5.61 15.34 1.23
C GLN A 42 5.53 14.07 0.39
N VAL A 43 4.41 13.33 0.43
CA VAL A 43 4.22 12.14 -0.39
C VAL A 43 3.64 12.56 -1.74
N PRO A 44 4.39 12.44 -2.85
CA PRO A 44 3.88 12.75 -4.18
C PRO A 44 2.74 11.79 -4.55
N PRO A 45 1.59 12.27 -5.05
CA PRO A 45 0.48 11.42 -5.47
C PRO A 45 0.87 10.36 -6.50
N GLU A 46 1.90 10.65 -7.30
CA GLU A 46 2.40 9.79 -8.38
C GLU A 46 3.05 8.50 -7.88
N ILE A 47 3.45 8.43 -6.60
CA ILE A 47 4.07 7.22 -6.02
C ILE A 47 3.12 6.46 -5.09
N ILE A 48 1.88 6.95 -4.93
CA ILE A 48 0.87 6.33 -4.08
C ILE A 48 0.23 5.15 -4.81
N LEU A 49 0.43 3.98 -4.24
CA LEU A 49 -0.10 2.69 -4.67
C LEU A 49 -1.46 2.36 -4.06
N GLY A 50 -2.01 3.22 -3.22
CA GLY A 50 -3.28 2.97 -2.54
C GLY A 50 -3.29 3.55 -1.15
N GLN A 51 -4.45 3.45 -0.51
CA GLN A 51 -4.64 3.96 0.84
C GLN A 51 -5.55 3.05 1.65
N PHE A 52 -5.38 3.07 2.96
CA PHE A 52 -6.20 2.32 3.91
C PHE A 52 -6.27 3.05 5.25
N THR A 53 -7.23 2.71 6.10
CA THR A 53 -7.34 3.27 7.46
C THR A 53 -6.66 2.39 8.49
N GLU A 54 -6.25 2.98 9.62
CA GLU A 54 -5.69 2.21 10.73
C GLU A 54 -6.69 1.16 11.25
N ASP A 55 -7.98 1.47 11.21
CA ASP A 55 -9.06 0.53 11.51
C ASP A 55 -9.07 -0.66 10.57
N GLN A 56 -8.97 -0.45 9.25
CA GLN A 56 -8.89 -1.54 8.27
C GLN A 56 -7.65 -2.41 8.51
N ALA A 57 -6.53 -1.79 8.87
CA ALA A 57 -5.28 -2.52 9.08
C ALA A 57 -5.18 -3.20 10.45
N SER A 58 -6.00 -2.80 11.42
CA SER A 58 -6.06 -3.41 12.76
C SER A 58 -7.17 -4.46 12.89
N ASN A 59 -8.32 -4.22 12.28
CA ASN A 59 -9.50 -5.09 12.36
C ASN A 59 -9.61 -6.04 11.15
N GLY A 60 -8.74 -5.87 10.15
CA GLY A 60 -8.77 -6.63 8.91
C GLY A 60 -9.54 -5.90 7.81
N PHE A 61 -9.11 -6.13 6.57
CA PHE A 61 -9.71 -5.56 5.38
C PHE A 61 -10.95 -6.35 4.98
N ALA A 62 -11.99 -5.66 4.50
CA ALA A 62 -13.00 -6.32 3.71
C ALA A 62 -12.36 -6.91 2.45
N THR A 63 -12.81 -8.07 2.00
CA THR A 63 -12.28 -8.76 0.81
C THR A 63 -12.26 -7.85 -0.41
N THR A 64 -13.27 -6.98 -0.57
CA THR A 64 -13.37 -6.01 -1.66
C THR A 64 -12.28 -4.95 -1.61
N ASP A 65 -12.01 -4.39 -0.44
CA ASP A 65 -10.98 -3.36 -0.24
C ASP A 65 -9.60 -3.95 -0.49
N TRP A 66 -9.39 -5.18 -0.02
CA TRP A 66 -8.15 -5.90 -0.19
C TRP A 66 -7.85 -6.22 -1.65
N ASN A 67 -8.86 -6.70 -2.38
CA ASN A 67 -8.74 -6.99 -3.80
C ASN A 67 -8.48 -5.72 -4.61
N GLY A 68 -9.18 -4.62 -4.30
CA GLY A 68 -8.97 -3.33 -4.96
C GLY A 68 -7.55 -2.80 -4.78
N LEU A 69 -7.00 -2.90 -3.56
CA LEU A 69 -5.64 -2.47 -3.25
C LEU A 69 -4.59 -3.32 -4.01
N LYS A 70 -4.78 -4.65 -4.06
CA LYS A 70 -3.91 -5.55 -4.83
C LYS A 70 -3.96 -5.27 -6.33
N GLU A 71 -5.16 -5.16 -6.90
CA GLU A 71 -5.35 -4.95 -8.33
C GLU A 71 -4.72 -3.62 -8.78
N TYR A 72 -4.95 -2.55 -8.02
CA TYR A 72 -4.39 -1.24 -8.32
C TYR A 72 -2.86 -1.25 -8.22
N ALA A 73 -2.29 -1.83 -7.16
CA ALA A 73 -0.84 -1.92 -7.03
C ALA A 73 -0.20 -2.74 -8.16
N ILE A 74 -0.77 -3.91 -8.52
CA ILE A 74 -0.27 -4.71 -9.64
C ILE A 74 -0.33 -3.94 -10.96
N ARG A 75 -1.44 -3.23 -11.22
CA ARG A 75 -1.58 -2.42 -12.43
C ARG A 75 -0.53 -1.32 -12.49
N PHE A 76 -0.35 -0.58 -11.39
CA PHE A 76 0.61 0.51 -11.32
C PHE A 76 2.05 0.01 -11.55
N PHE A 77 2.43 -1.12 -10.96
CA PHE A 77 3.73 -1.74 -11.21
C PHE A 77 3.91 -2.17 -12.66
N LYS A 78 2.88 -2.74 -13.30
CA LYS A 78 2.93 -3.07 -14.74
C LYS A 78 3.11 -1.82 -15.61
N GLU A 79 2.62 -0.67 -15.18
CA GLU A 79 2.78 0.60 -15.89
C GLU A 79 4.18 1.21 -15.68
N LEU A 80 4.78 1.07 -14.49
CA LEU A 80 6.14 1.53 -14.18
C LEU A 80 7.26 0.72 -14.87
N TYR A 81 7.12 -0.60 -14.95
CA TYR A 81 8.15 -1.50 -15.47
C TYR A 81 7.95 -1.88 -16.95
N LYS A 82 7.31 -1.01 -17.75
CA LYS A 82 7.14 -1.21 -19.20
C LYS A 82 8.45 -1.17 -19.97
#